data_AF-A0A178MZF7-F1
#
_entry.id   AF-A0A178MZF7-F1
#
_cell.length_a   1.000
_cell.length_b   1.000
_cell.length_c   1.000
_cell.angle_alpha   90.00
_cell.angle_beta   90.00
_cell.angle_gamma   90.00
#
_symmetry.space_group_name_H-M   'P 1'
#
loop_
_entity.id
_entity.type
_entity.pdbx_description
1 polymer ?
#
loop_
_entity_poly.entity_id
_entity_poly.type
_entity_poly.pdbx_seq_one_letter_code
_entity_poly.pdbx_strand_id
1 'polypeptide(L)'
;MGQAHILTGPERRRRWTAEQKRAIVAAAFAPGAVVVEVARHADVCAGQIYRWRRDLRAAVADFAEVMMVPAVTPAAALGGDAIELVLAGGAQIRVPAGTAPELAAAVIRAVAGR
;
A
#
# COMPACT_ATOMS: atom_id res chain seq x y z
N MET A 1 20.52 6.48 25.78
CA MET A 1 21.40 5.29 25.96
C MET A 1 21.40 4.52 24.65
N GLY A 2 22.47 4.61 23.86
CA GLY A 2 22.57 3.97 22.54
C GLY A 2 23.00 2.51 22.69
N GLN A 3 22.21 1.58 22.16
CA GLN A 3 22.49 0.16 22.25
C GLN A 3 23.50 -0.22 21.16
N ALA A 4 24.74 -0.49 21.55
CA ALA A 4 25.75 -1.06 20.66
C ALA A 4 25.67 -2.59 20.75
N HIS A 5 25.10 -3.23 19.71
CA HIS A 5 25.17 -4.68 19.57
C HIS A 5 26.50 -5.07 18.92
N ILE A 6 27.38 -5.66 19.72
CA ILE A 6 28.63 -6.26 19.25
C ILE A 6 28.32 -7.67 18.73
N LEU A 7 28.53 -7.89 17.43
CA LEU A 7 28.44 -9.22 16.80
C LEU A 7 29.75 -9.97 17.05
N THR A 8 29.84 -10.66 18.19
CA THR A 8 30.94 -11.57 18.52
C THR A 8 30.72 -12.93 17.82
N GLY A 9 31.23 -13.07 16.61
CA GLY A 9 31.32 -14.35 15.90
C GLY A 9 32.53 -14.36 14.96
N PRO A 10 33.21 -15.51 14.77
CA PRO A 10 34.44 -15.60 13.98
C PRO A 10 34.15 -15.32 12.52
N GLU A 11 34.39 -14.07 12.14
CA GLU A 11 34.92 -13.56 10.89
C GLU A 11 35.07 -14.55 9.71
N ARG A 12 33.95 -15.09 9.21
CA ARG A 12 33.88 -15.61 7.84
C ARG A 12 32.76 -14.90 7.09
N ARG A 13 32.87 -13.56 7.04
CA ARG A 13 32.14 -12.58 6.20
C ARG A 13 31.08 -13.28 5.34
N ARG A 14 29.90 -13.52 5.90
CA ARG A 14 28.78 -14.10 5.17
C ARG A 14 28.55 -13.20 3.95
N ARG A 15 28.91 -13.69 2.76
CA ARG A 15 28.78 -12.92 1.53
C ARG A 15 27.33 -12.98 1.11
N TRP A 16 26.63 -11.88 1.35
CA TRP A 16 25.26 -11.71 0.89
C TRP A 16 25.24 -11.42 -0.60
N THR A 17 24.70 -12.35 -1.40
CA THR A 17 24.41 -12.11 -2.80
C THR A 17 23.36 -11.02 -2.94
N ALA A 18 23.27 -10.36 -4.10
CA ALA A 18 22.23 -9.35 -4.34
C ALA A 18 20.83 -9.93 -4.11
N GLU A 19 20.61 -11.20 -4.47
CA GLU A 19 19.34 -11.88 -4.30
C GLU A 19 18.99 -12.14 -2.84
N GLN A 20 19.97 -12.58 -2.04
CA GLN A 20 19.75 -12.75 -0.60
C GLN A 20 19.45 -11.41 0.09
N LYS A 21 20.12 -10.33 -0.32
CA LYS A 21 19.82 -8.98 0.19
C LYS A 21 18.38 -8.58 -0.15
N ARG A 22 17.92 -8.84 -1.39
CA ARG A 22 16.53 -8.58 -1.79
C ARG A 22 15.53 -9.39 -0.98
N ALA A 23 15.77 -10.69 -0.81
CA ALA A 23 14.89 -11.57 -0.04
C ALA A 23 14.76 -11.11 1.43
N ILE A 24 15.87 -10.74 2.07
CA ILE A 24 15.86 -10.25 3.45
C ILE A 24 15.14 -8.90 3.56
N VAL A 25 15.39 -7.98 2.62
CA VAL A 25 14.70 -6.68 2.59
C VAL A 25 13.21 -6.87 2.34
N ALA A 26 12.81 -7.75 1.41
CA ALA A 26 11.42 -8.04 1.14
C ALA A 26 10.71 -8.62 2.38
N ALA A 27 11.34 -9.60 3.05
CA ALA A 27 10.81 -10.17 4.29
C ALA A 27 10.69 -9.14 5.41
N ALA A 28 11.67 -8.23 5.56
CA ALA A 28 11.67 -7.20 6.60
C ALA A 28 10.59 -6.13 6.43
N PHE A 29 10.09 -5.92 5.20
CA PHE A 29 9.06 -4.92 4.88
C PHE A 29 7.75 -5.53 4.38
N ALA A 30 7.54 -6.84 4.57
CA ALA A 30 6.25 -7.47 4.33
C ALA A 30 5.19 -6.94 5.33
N PRO A 31 3.90 -6.92 4.97
CA PRO A 31 2.84 -6.52 5.88
C PRO A 31 2.88 -7.33 7.19
N GLY A 32 2.90 -6.64 8.33
CA GLY A 32 2.98 -7.26 9.65
C GLY A 32 4.37 -7.74 10.09
N ALA A 33 5.41 -7.58 9.27
CA ALA A 33 6.76 -7.97 9.64
C ALA A 33 7.43 -6.96 10.60
N VAL A 34 8.23 -7.47 11.53
CA VAL A 34 9.07 -6.66 12.43
C VAL A 34 10.52 -6.75 11.98
N VAL A 35 11.10 -5.61 11.56
CA VAL A 35 12.47 -5.54 11.02
C VAL A 35 13.51 -6.11 11.98
N VAL A 36 13.36 -5.89 13.30
CA VAL A 36 14.30 -6.41 14.32
C VAL A 36 14.26 -7.93 14.40
N GLU A 37 13.08 -8.54 14.26
CA GLU A 37 12.95 -9.99 14.27
C GLU A 37 13.56 -10.61 13.02
N VAL A 38 13.29 -10.03 11.84
CA VAL A 38 13.90 -10.48 10.59
C VAL A 38 15.42 -10.33 10.63
N ALA A 39 15.92 -9.24 11.22
CA ALA A 39 17.35 -9.01 11.41
C ALA A 39 18.00 -10.11 12.29
N ARG A 40 17.35 -10.49 13.40
CA ARG A 40 17.80 -11.59 14.27
C ARG A 40 17.81 -12.93 13.53
N HIS A 41 16.74 -13.27 12.80
CA HIS A 41 16.66 -14.52 12.05
C HIS A 41 17.70 -14.62 10.92
N ALA A 42 18.00 -13.49 10.28
CA ALA A 42 18.99 -13.43 9.22
C ALA A 42 20.44 -13.26 9.71
N ASP A 43 20.65 -13.11 11.03
CA ASP A 43 21.94 -12.78 11.67
C ASP A 43 22.58 -11.53 11.06
N VAL A 44 21.79 -10.46 10.94
CA VAL A 44 22.19 -9.15 10.44
C VAL A 44 21.71 -8.04 11.36
N CYS A 45 22.36 -6.87 11.31
CA CYS A 45 21.85 -5.69 12.01
C CYS A 45 20.71 -5.03 11.22
N ALA A 46 19.69 -4.49 11.91
CA ALA A 46 18.62 -3.74 11.26
C ALA A 46 19.14 -2.59 10.37
N GLY A 47 20.21 -1.89 10.80
CA GLY A 47 20.86 -0.84 9.99
C GLY A 47 21.45 -1.35 8.67
N GLN A 48 21.85 -2.62 8.59
CA GLN A 48 22.31 -3.24 7.33
C GLN A 48 21.14 -3.47 6.36
N ILE A 49 19.96 -3.87 6.87
CA ILE A 49 18.73 -4.03 6.08
C ILE A 49 18.30 -2.68 5.49
N TYR A 50 18.30 -1.60 6.30
CA TYR A 50 17.96 -0.26 5.80
C TYR A 50 18.93 0.24 4.73
N ARG A 51 20.23 0.00 4.91
CA ARG A 51 21.24 0.33 3.89
C ARG A 51 20.98 -0.45 2.59
N TRP A 52 20.77 -1.76 2.66
CA TRP A 52 20.45 -2.56 1.48
C TRP A 52 19.16 -2.11 0.79
N ARG A 53 18.13 -1.73 1.54
CA ARG A 53 16.91 -1.14 0.96
C ARG A 53 17.21 0.12 0.17
N ARG A 54 18.08 0.99 0.68
CA ARG A 54 18.50 2.21 -0.04
C ARG A 54 19.28 1.86 -1.31
N ASP A 55 20.26 0.97 -1.20
CA ASP A 55 21.11 0.56 -2.33
C ASP A 55 20.29 -0.12 -3.44
N LEU A 56 19.34 -0.99 -3.07
CA LEU A 56 18.45 -1.67 -4.00
C LEU A 56 17.46 -0.72 -4.67
N ARG A 57 17.01 0.34 -3.99
CA ARG A 57 16.16 1.39 -4.59
C ARG A 57 16.94 2.27 -5.55
N ALA A 58 18.17 2.63 -5.20
CA ALA A 58 19.04 3.42 -6.08
C ALA A 58 19.37 2.66 -7.37
N ALA A 59 19.54 1.34 -7.31
CA ALA A 59 19.73 0.49 -8.50
C ALA A 59 18.48 0.36 -9.40
N VAL A 60 17.29 0.70 -8.89
CA VAL A 60 16.02 0.73 -9.65
C VAL A 60 15.68 2.15 -10.11
N ALA A 61 16.41 3.16 -9.62
CA ALA A 61 16.18 4.56 -9.96
C ALA A 61 16.73 4.96 -11.33
N ASP A 62 17.30 4.03 -12.10
CA ASP A 62 17.42 4.17 -13.55
C ASP A 62 16.03 3.91 -14.17
N PHE A 63 15.23 4.98 -14.22
CA PHE A 63 13.93 5.09 -14.89
C PHE A 63 13.06 3.82 -14.89
N ALA A 64 12.37 3.55 -13.78
CA ALA A 64 11.23 2.64 -13.79
C ALA A 64 10.02 3.35 -14.42
N GLU A 65 9.61 2.90 -15.61
CA GLU A 65 8.32 3.28 -16.20
C GLU A 65 7.20 2.82 -15.24
N VAL A 66 6.58 3.78 -14.55
CA VAL A 66 5.45 3.51 -13.68
C VAL A 66 4.23 3.29 -14.58
N MET A 67 3.94 2.02 -14.87
CA MET A 67 2.66 1.67 -15.47
C MET A 67 1.59 1.85 -14.39
N MET A 68 0.89 2.99 -14.42
CA MET A 68 -0.32 3.17 -13.64
C MET A 68 -1.37 2.22 -14.21
N VAL A 69 -1.48 1.02 -13.63
CA VAL A 69 -2.70 0.23 -13.78
C VAL A 69 -3.77 1.06 -13.08
N PRO A 70 -4.77 1.62 -13.79
CA PRO A 70 -5.85 2.29 -13.11
C PRO A 70 -6.44 1.23 -12.18
N ALA A 71 -6.46 1.55 -10.88
CA ALA A 71 -7.36 0.85 -9.99
C ALA A 71 -8.71 0.85 -10.71
N VAL A 72 -9.28 -0.32 -10.97
CA VAL A 72 -10.65 -0.40 -11.47
C VAL A 72 -11.53 0.04 -10.31
N THR A 73 -11.59 1.35 -10.10
CA THR A 73 -12.76 2.02 -9.57
C THR A 73 -13.88 1.65 -10.54
N PRO A 74 -14.99 1.03 -10.09
CA PRO A 74 -16.13 0.86 -10.96
C PRO A 74 -16.45 2.23 -11.53
N ALA A 75 -16.49 2.29 -12.86
CA ALA A 75 -16.53 3.50 -13.67
C ALA A 75 -17.30 4.63 -12.97
N ALA A 76 -16.56 5.62 -12.45
CA ALA A 76 -17.12 6.91 -12.11
C ALA A 76 -17.54 7.54 -13.43
N ALA A 77 -18.77 7.21 -13.86
CA ALA A 77 -19.39 7.77 -15.03
C ALA A 77 -19.44 9.28 -14.85
N LEU A 78 -18.71 9.98 -15.72
CA LEU A 78 -18.91 11.35 -16.17
C LEU A 78 -19.10 12.39 -15.06
N GLY A 79 -18.08 13.22 -14.90
CA GLY A 79 -18.14 14.47 -14.15
C GLY A 79 -19.37 15.27 -14.53
N GLY A 80 -20.22 15.49 -13.55
CA GLY A 80 -21.38 16.33 -13.57
C GLY A 80 -21.73 16.58 -12.12
N ASP A 81 -22.07 17.84 -11.80
CA ASP A 81 -22.55 18.24 -10.48
C ASP A 81 -23.65 17.27 -10.07
N ALA A 82 -23.38 16.39 -9.11
CA ALA A 82 -24.27 15.29 -8.76
C ALA A 82 -24.22 15.08 -7.26
N ILE A 83 -25.40 14.98 -6.66
CA ILE A 83 -25.54 14.74 -5.23
C ILE A 83 -25.52 13.23 -5.01
N GLU A 84 -24.56 12.78 -4.21
CA GLU A 84 -24.47 11.39 -3.76
C GLU A 84 -25.08 11.27 -2.36
N LEU A 85 -25.98 10.31 -2.20
CA LEU A 85 -26.68 10.00 -0.96
C LEU A 85 -26.35 8.57 -0.54
N VAL A 86 -25.85 8.41 0.68
CA VAL A 86 -25.66 7.11 1.31
C VAL A 86 -26.77 6.91 2.33
N LEU A 87 -27.64 5.93 2.10
CA LEU A 87 -28.73 5.59 3.01
C LEU A 87 -28.27 4.59 4.07
N ALA A 88 -28.96 4.57 5.21
CA ALA A 88 -28.61 3.74 6.38
C ALA A 88 -28.61 2.21 6.11
N GLY A 89 -29.10 1.76 4.96
CA GLY A 89 -29.06 0.37 4.49
C GLY A 89 -27.93 0.04 3.50
N GLY A 90 -26.95 0.93 3.31
CA GLY A 90 -25.84 0.72 2.37
C GLY A 90 -26.20 0.97 0.90
N ALA A 91 -27.46 1.34 0.60
CA ALA A 91 -27.85 1.81 -0.71
C ALA A 91 -27.19 3.17 -0.99
N GLN A 92 -26.57 3.28 -2.16
CA GLN A 92 -25.97 4.53 -2.66
C GLN A 92 -26.81 5.02 -3.84
N ILE A 93 -27.21 6.29 -3.78
CA ILE A 93 -27.98 6.95 -4.84
C ILE A 93 -27.17 8.12 -5.34
N ARG A 94 -26.97 8.21 -6.66
CA ARG A 94 -26.35 9.37 -7.32
C ARG A 94 -27.40 10.10 -8.15
N VAL A 95 -27.59 11.39 -7.87
CA VAL A 95 -28.55 12.25 -8.55
C VAL A 95 -27.79 13.35 -9.31
N PRO A 96 -27.65 13.24 -10.65
CA PRO A 96 -27.08 14.31 -11.48
C PRO A 96 -27.91 15.60 -11.42
N ALA A 97 -27.28 16.76 -11.56
CA ALA A 97 -27.92 18.09 -11.51
C ALA A 97 -29.01 18.33 -12.59
N GLY A 98 -29.04 17.51 -13.65
CA GLY A 98 -30.10 17.54 -14.66
C GLY A 98 -31.34 16.70 -14.34
N THR A 99 -31.41 16.06 -13.17
CA THR A 99 -32.51 15.17 -12.81
C THR A 99 -33.73 15.97 -12.39
N ALA A 100 -34.90 15.67 -12.99
CA ALA A 100 -36.16 16.25 -12.56
C ALA A 100 -36.44 15.93 -11.07
N PRO A 101 -36.80 16.94 -10.25
CA PRO A 101 -36.90 16.76 -8.80
C PRO A 101 -37.92 15.70 -8.37
N GLU A 102 -38.96 15.50 -9.16
CA GLU A 102 -40.03 14.51 -8.97
C GLU A 102 -39.50 13.09 -9.16
N LEU A 103 -38.65 12.90 -10.17
CA LEU A 103 -37.99 11.62 -10.43
C LEU A 103 -36.98 11.30 -9.33
N ALA A 104 -36.18 12.28 -8.90
CA ALA A 104 -35.26 12.13 -7.77
C ALA A 104 -36.01 11.76 -6.48
N ALA A 105 -37.10 12.46 -6.16
CA ALA A 105 -37.92 12.18 -4.98
C ALA A 105 -38.61 10.81 -5.05
N ALA A 106 -39.09 10.38 -6.22
CA ALA A 106 -39.70 9.07 -6.41
C ALA A 106 -38.69 7.94 -6.18
N VAL A 107 -37.48 8.06 -6.73
CA VAL A 107 -36.39 7.08 -6.54
C VAL A 107 -35.98 7.00 -5.07
N ILE A 108 -35.77 8.14 -4.41
CA ILE A 108 -35.38 8.17 -2.99
C ILE A 108 -36.45 7.50 -2.12
N ARG A 109 -37.75 7.78 -2.35
CA ARG A 109 -38.85 7.13 -1.61
C ARG A 109 -38.92 5.62 -1.88
N ALA A 110 -38.72 5.19 -3.12
CA ALA A 110 -38.73 3.77 -3.47
C ALA A 110 -37.59 2.98 -2.80
N VAL A 111 -36.42 3.61 -2.62
CA VAL A 111 -35.26 2.99 -1.96
C VAL A 111 -35.34 3.09 -0.44
N ALA A 112 -35.91 4.16 0.11
CA ALA A 112 -36.03 4.37 1.56
C ALA A 112 -37.26 3.67 2.19
N GLY A 113 -38.24 3.27 1.39
CA GLY A 113 -39.47 2.60 1.84
C GLY A 113 -39.40 1.07 1.93
N ARG A 114 -38.21 0.48 1.80
CA ARG A 114 -37.96 -0.95 2.00
C ARG A 114 -37.24 -1.16 3.33
#